data_AF-A0A1H1DVV3-F1
#
_entry.id   AF-A0A1H1DVV3-F1
#
_cell.length_a   1.000
_cell.length_b   1.000
_cell.length_c   1.000
_cell.angle_alpha   90.00
_cell.angle_beta   90.00
_cell.angle_gamma   90.00
#
_symmetry.space_group_name_H-M   'P 1'
#
loop_
_entity.id
_entity.type
_entity.pdbx_description
1 polymer ?
#
loop_
_entity_poly.entity_id
_entity_poly.type
_entity_poly.pdbx_seq_one_letter_code
_entity_poly.pdbx_strand_id
1 'polypeptide(L)'
;MTTLLECSNEVFSRGTIFRARGSYPYEEVVDFMVFETLDEDRRFGLMVTTGYKAGLPLVWLPGESNGGCLGLSRDWVLANWGKWIYPDCEISQVLVIDGYKPGSHAELFE
;
A
#
# COMPACT_ATOMS: atom_id res chain seq x y z
N MET A 1 0.89 -4.95 13.94
CA MET A 1 1.56 -4.37 12.76
C MET A 1 2.88 -5.09 12.61
N THR A 2 3.19 -5.57 11.40
CA THR A 2 4.41 -6.33 11.10
C THR A 2 5.19 -5.57 10.06
N THR A 3 6.51 -5.68 10.06
CA THR A 3 7.32 -5.10 8.98
C THR A 3 7.03 -5.83 7.66
N LEU A 4 7.25 -5.16 6.53
CA LEU A 4 7.06 -5.75 5.20
C LEU A 4 7.94 -6.98 4.98
N LEU A 5 9.16 -6.99 5.55
CA LEU A 5 10.09 -8.12 5.44
C LEU A 5 9.62 -9.34 6.25
N GLU A 6 9.07 -9.12 7.45
CA GLU A 6 8.59 -10.18 8.35
C GLU A 6 7.17 -10.67 8.01
N CYS A 7 6.45 -9.93 7.16
CA CYS A 7 5.11 -10.31 6.75
C CYS A 7 5.16 -11.63 5.95
N SER A 8 4.37 -12.62 6.39
CA SER A 8 4.26 -13.93 5.73
C SER A 8 3.20 -13.99 4.63
N ASN A 9 2.50 -12.88 4.35
CA ASN A 9 1.47 -12.85 3.32
C ASN A 9 2.11 -12.98 1.95
N GLU A 10 1.69 -13.95 1.14
CA GLU A 10 2.17 -14.07 -0.24
C GLU A 10 1.64 -12.96 -1.15
N VAL A 11 0.45 -12.43 -0.83
CA VAL A 11 -0.23 -11.37 -1.56
C VAL A 11 -0.79 -10.29 -0.65
N PHE A 12 -0.83 -9.06 -1.17
CA PHE A 12 -1.48 -7.91 -0.54
C PHE A 12 -2.76 -7.57 -1.29
N SER A 13 -3.90 -7.80 -0.64
CA SER A 13 -5.22 -7.53 -1.20
C SER A 13 -5.54 -6.03 -1.17
N ARG A 14 -6.56 -5.61 -1.94
CA ARG A 14 -7.12 -4.26 -1.88
C ARG A 14 -7.43 -3.85 -0.43
N GLY A 15 -7.10 -2.62 -0.07
CA GLY A 15 -7.21 -2.09 1.29
C GLY A 15 -5.98 -2.32 2.17
N THR A 16 -5.05 -3.22 1.80
CA THR A 16 -3.76 -3.34 2.51
C THR A 16 -3.01 -2.01 2.50
N ILE A 17 -2.43 -1.61 3.62
CA ILE A 17 -1.67 -0.37 3.76
C ILE A 17 -0.19 -0.66 3.95
N PHE A 18 0.65 0.02 3.17
CA PHE A 18 2.08 0.18 3.44
C PHE A 18 2.30 1.52 4.12
N ARG A 19 2.68 1.49 5.39
CA ARG A 19 3.03 2.69 6.16
C ARG A 19 4.53 2.89 6.14
N ALA A 20 4.97 4.06 5.68
CA ALA A 20 6.37 4.43 5.51
C ALA A 20 6.69 5.76 6.21
N ARG A 21 7.98 6.01 6.45
CA ARG A 21 8.47 7.34 6.82
C ARG A 21 8.35 8.25 5.60
N GLY A 22 7.60 9.33 5.71
CA GLY A 22 7.43 10.27 4.60
C GLY A 22 8.60 11.25 4.49
N SER A 23 8.87 11.67 3.27
CA SER A 23 9.77 12.73 2.85
C SER A 23 8.93 13.80 2.13
N TYR A 24 9.44 15.02 2.02
CA TYR A 24 8.73 16.07 1.26
C TYR A 24 8.33 15.55 -0.13
N PRO A 25 7.04 15.66 -0.55
CA PRO A 25 5.98 16.53 -0.03
C PRO A 25 5.02 15.88 0.99
N TYR A 26 5.33 14.70 1.51
CA TYR A 26 4.56 14.02 2.55
C TYR A 26 4.94 14.53 3.96
N GLU A 27 4.07 14.24 4.92
CA GLU A 27 4.34 14.37 6.36
C GLU A 27 5.35 13.32 6.85
N GLU A 28 5.71 13.31 8.14
CA GLU A 28 6.68 12.36 8.71
C GLU A 28 6.30 10.88 8.52
N VAL A 29 5.01 10.61 8.32
CA VAL A 29 4.46 9.28 8.06
C VAL A 29 3.44 9.37 6.94
N VAL A 30 3.54 8.46 5.98
CA VAL A 30 2.61 8.35 4.85
C VAL A 30 2.12 6.92 4.71
N ASP A 31 0.83 6.79 4.39
CA ASP A 31 0.19 5.51 4.10
C ASP A 31 -0.10 5.39 2.60
N PHE A 32 0.28 4.24 2.04
CA PHE A 32 -0.03 3.83 0.68
C PHE A 32 -0.97 2.62 0.70
N MET A 33 -2.20 2.81 0.25
CA MET A 33 -3.21 1.75 0.18
C MET A 33 -3.19 1.05 -1.18
N VAL A 34 -3.22 -0.29 -1.16
CA VAL A 34 -3.49 -1.10 -2.35
C VAL A 34 -4.93 -0.86 -2.81
N PHE A 35 -5.12 -0.42 -4.05
CA PHE A 35 -6.42 -0.33 -4.68
C PHE A 35 -6.48 -1.18 -5.94
N GLU A 36 -7.69 -1.60 -6.30
CA GLU A 36 -7.98 -2.35 -7.52
C GLU A 36 -8.58 -1.41 -8.56
N THR A 37 -8.13 -1.56 -9.81
CA THR A 37 -8.59 -0.78 -10.96
C THR A 37 -9.56 -1.63 -11.80
N LEU A 38 -10.18 -1.01 -12.80
CA LEU A 38 -10.96 -1.71 -13.82
C LEU A 38 -10.12 -2.12 -15.05
N ASP A 39 -8.81 -1.86 -15.03
CA ASP A 39 -7.88 -2.16 -16.12
C ASP A 39 -7.21 -3.51 -15.84
N GLU A 40 -7.45 -4.52 -16.70
CA GLU A 40 -6.89 -5.86 -16.50
C GLU A 40 -5.36 -5.91 -16.61
N ASP A 41 -4.76 -5.04 -17.44
CA ASP A 41 -3.31 -4.96 -17.62
C ASP A 41 -2.62 -4.25 -16.45
N ARG A 42 -3.39 -3.46 -15.69
CA ARG A 42 -2.95 -2.68 -14.53
C ARG A 42 -3.91 -2.82 -13.37
N ARG A 43 -4.23 -4.07 -13.01
CA ARG A 43 -5.29 -4.40 -12.05
C ARG A 43 -5.10 -3.76 -10.68
N PHE A 44 -3.87 -3.54 -10.24
CA PHE A 44 -3.59 -2.99 -8.92
C PHE A 44 -2.74 -1.73 -8.99
N GLY A 45 -2.92 -0.87 -7.99
CA GLY A 45 -2.12 0.32 -7.79
C GLY A 45 -2.02 0.67 -6.31
N LEU A 46 -1.28 1.73 -6.04
CA LEU A 46 -1.17 2.33 -4.72
C LEU A 46 -1.74 3.74 -4.73
N MET A 47 -2.50 4.08 -3.69
CA MET A 47 -3.05 5.41 -3.47
C MET A 47 -2.53 5.95 -2.14
N VAL A 48 -2.22 7.25 -2.09
CA VAL A 48 -1.89 7.92 -0.84
C VAL A 48 -3.17 8.13 -0.05
N THR A 49 -3.20 7.72 1.22
CA THR A 49 -4.42 7.78 2.05
C THR A 49 -4.31 8.66 3.29
N THR A 50 -3.15 9.26 3.54
CA THR A 50 -2.94 10.21 4.63
C THR A 50 -2.35 11.52 4.16
N GLY A 51 -2.63 12.60 4.91
CA GLY A 51 -1.95 13.87 4.75
C GLY A 51 -2.34 14.67 3.50
N TYR A 52 -1.47 15.61 3.13
CA TYR A 52 -1.70 16.59 2.07
C TYR A 52 -1.95 15.97 0.69
N LYS A 53 -1.36 14.79 0.43
CA LYS A 53 -1.49 14.07 -0.84
C LYS A 53 -2.58 13.01 -0.82
N ALA A 54 -3.36 12.90 0.26
CA ALA A 54 -4.42 11.90 0.38
C ALA A 54 -5.42 11.98 -0.80
N GLY A 55 -5.83 10.81 -1.29
CA GLY A 55 -6.73 10.65 -2.44
C GLY A 55 -6.04 10.64 -3.80
N LEU A 56 -4.73 10.91 -3.87
CA LEU A 56 -3.99 10.84 -5.12
C LEU A 56 -3.46 9.41 -5.37
N PRO A 57 -3.64 8.86 -6.58
CA PRO A 57 -2.91 7.66 -7.00
C PRO A 57 -1.40 7.92 -6.94
N LEU A 58 -0.67 7.07 -6.24
CA LEU A 58 0.78 7.04 -6.24
C LEU A 58 1.29 6.41 -7.53
N VAL A 59 0.78 5.21 -7.85
CA VAL A 59 1.23 4.43 -9.01
C VAL A 59 0.16 3.40 -9.43
N TRP A 60 0.04 3.19 -10.74
CA TRP A 60 -0.62 2.03 -11.33
C TRP A 60 0.45 1.01 -11.68
N LEU A 61 0.41 -0.16 -11.05
CA LEU A 61 1.48 -1.14 -11.13
C LEU A 61 1.32 -2.01 -12.39
N PRO A 62 2.43 -2.51 -12.95
CA PRO A 62 2.39 -3.37 -14.13
C PRO A 62 1.79 -4.74 -13.78
N GLY A 63 1.24 -5.44 -14.78
CA GLY A 63 0.62 -6.76 -14.58
C GLY A 63 1.53 -7.83 -13.96
N GLU A 64 2.86 -7.74 -14.13
CA GLU A 64 3.83 -8.62 -13.47
C GLU A 64 3.87 -8.47 -11.93
N SER A 65 3.31 -7.38 -11.40
CA SER A 65 3.15 -7.18 -9.96
C SER A 65 2.00 -8.00 -9.37
N ASN A 66 1.15 -8.59 -10.20
CA ASN A 66 -0.01 -9.35 -9.75
C ASN A 66 0.41 -10.71 -9.18
N GLY A 67 0.03 -11.00 -7.94
CA GLY A 67 0.11 -12.33 -7.32
C GLY A 67 -1.07 -13.21 -7.75
N GLY A 68 -1.33 -13.33 -9.06
CA GLY A 68 -2.54 -13.94 -9.60
C GLY A 68 -3.78 -13.05 -9.43
N CYS A 69 -4.95 -13.66 -9.18
CA CYS A 69 -6.23 -12.94 -9.07
C CYS A 69 -6.49 -12.31 -7.68
N LEU A 70 -5.57 -12.47 -6.72
CA LEU A 70 -5.85 -12.25 -5.29
C LEU A 70 -5.26 -10.95 -4.72
N GLY A 71 -4.33 -10.30 -5.42
CA GLY A 71 -3.69 -9.07 -4.95
C GLY A 71 -2.32 -8.82 -5.58
N LEU A 72 -1.58 -7.90 -4.97
CA LEU A 72 -0.18 -7.63 -5.30
C LEU A 72 0.74 -8.71 -4.76
N SER A 73 1.67 -9.19 -5.57
CA SER A 73 2.70 -10.15 -5.17
C SER A 73 3.66 -9.54 -4.15
N ARG A 74 3.84 -10.20 -3.00
CA ARG A 74 4.82 -9.79 -2.00
C ARG A 74 6.23 -9.75 -2.58
N ASP A 75 6.64 -10.81 -3.28
CA ASP A 75 7.99 -10.90 -3.82
C ASP A 75 8.28 -9.80 -4.84
N TRP A 76 7.28 -9.44 -5.66
CA TRP A 76 7.42 -8.32 -6.57
C TRP A 76 7.59 -7.00 -5.81
N VAL A 77 6.76 -6.74 -4.79
CA VAL A 77 6.88 -5.54 -3.95
C VAL A 77 8.26 -5.47 -3.30
N LEU A 78 8.76 -6.58 -2.76
CA LEU A 78 10.09 -6.65 -2.14
C LEU A 78 11.21 -6.31 -3.13
N ALA A 79 11.14 -6.84 -4.35
CA ALA A 79 12.14 -6.60 -5.38
C ALA A 79 12.06 -5.20 -6.02
N ASN A 80 10.89 -4.53 -5.94
CA ASN A 80 10.62 -3.32 -6.72
C ASN A 80 10.30 -2.08 -5.88
N TRP A 81 10.32 -2.18 -4.55
CA TRP A 81 9.92 -1.10 -3.63
C TRP A 81 10.52 0.27 -4.00
N GLY A 82 11.86 0.38 -4.01
CA GLY A 82 12.51 1.67 -4.28
C GLY A 82 12.37 2.14 -5.73
N LYS A 83 12.16 1.22 -6.68
CA LYS A 83 12.03 1.55 -8.11
C LYS A 83 10.65 2.07 -8.47
N TRP A 84 9.61 1.44 -7.92
CA TRP A 84 8.23 1.63 -8.35
C TRP A 84 7.33 2.27 -7.32
N ILE A 85 7.62 2.06 -6.03
CA ILE A 85 6.71 2.46 -4.96
C ILE A 85 7.25 3.71 -4.29
N TYR A 86 8.36 3.60 -3.56
CA TYR A 86 8.82 4.71 -2.76
C TYR A 86 10.31 4.60 -2.38
N PRO A 87 11.22 5.31 -3.07
CA PRO A 87 12.66 5.22 -2.83
C PRO A 87 13.12 5.86 -1.51
N ASP A 88 12.36 6.81 -0.95
CA ASP A 88 12.81 7.61 0.19
C ASP A 88 12.62 6.94 1.56
N CYS A 89 12.10 5.70 1.58
CA CYS A 89 11.99 4.90 2.79
C CYS A 89 12.51 3.49 2.54
N GLU A 90 13.46 3.07 3.37
CA GLU A 90 14.02 1.73 3.33
C GLU A 90 12.95 0.67 3.61
N ILE A 91 12.99 -0.41 2.83
CA ILE A 91 11.95 -1.45 2.86
C ILE A 91 11.81 -2.12 4.24
N SER A 92 12.90 -2.17 5.01
CA SER A 92 12.93 -2.72 6.37
C SER A 92 12.15 -1.88 7.38
N GLN A 93 11.86 -0.61 7.07
CA GLN A 93 11.11 0.32 7.91
C GLN A 93 9.63 0.39 7.55
N VAL A 94 9.22 -0.27 6.47
CA VAL A 94 7.83 -0.27 5.99
C VAL A 94 7.01 -1.22 6.84
N LEU A 95 5.88 -0.72 7.35
CA LEU A 95 4.92 -1.51 8.11
C LEU A 95 3.73 -1.91 7.22
N VAL A 96 3.21 -3.10 7.44
CA VAL A 96 1.99 -3.60 6.77
C VAL A 96 0.83 -3.56 7.76
N ILE A 97 -0.29 -3.00 7.30
CA ILE A 97 -1.55 -2.90 8.06
C ILE A 97 -2.68 -3.52 7.24
N ASP A 98 -3.46 -4.40 7.89
CA ASP A 98 -4.63 -5.05 7.31
C ASP A 98 -5.86 -4.10 7.35
N GLY A 99 -5.87 -3.16 6.41
CA GLY A 99 -6.94 -2.19 6.24
C GLY A 99 -7.06 -1.16 7.36
N TYR A 100 -7.70 -0.04 7.05
CA TYR A 100 -8.19 0.85 8.10
C TYR A 100 -9.37 0.19 8.79
N LYS A 101 -9.29 0.07 10.11
CA LYS A 101 -10.45 -0.34 10.89
C LYS A 101 -11.40 0.87 10.96
N PRO A 102 -12.72 0.66 10.83
CA PRO A 102 -13.69 1.70 11.15
C PRO A 102 -13.36 2.26 12.53
N GLY A 103 -13.33 3.58 12.68
CA GLY A 103 -13.12 4.20 13.99
C GLY A 103 -14.17 3.74 15.01
N SER A 104 -13.94 3.99 16.30
CA SER A 104 -14.85 3.68 17.40
C SER A 104 -16.14 4.53 17.39
N HIS A 105 -16.60 4.95 16.22
CA HIS A 105 -17.82 5.72 16.00
C HIS A 105 -18.85 4.91 15.21
N ALA A 106 -18.80 3.58 15.34
CA ALA A 106 -19.92 2.72 14.93
C ALA A 106 -21.23 3.19 15.59
N GLU A 107 -21.13 3.77 16.80
CA GLU A 107 -22.20 4.40 17.56
C GLU A 107 -22.82 5.66 16.89
N LEU A 108 -22.18 6.24 15.87
CA LEU A 108 -22.75 7.38 15.10
C LEU A 108 -23.69 6.93 13.97
N PHE A 109 -23.87 5.61 13.80
CA PHE A 109 -24.75 5.02 12.80
C PHE A 109 -25.92 4.23 13.42
N GLU A 110 -26.13 4.35 14.74
CA GLU A 110 -27.36 3.95 15.45
C GLU A 110 -28.31 5.15 15.62
#